data_AF-A0A0F7PQ11-F1
#
_entry.id   AF-A0A0F7PQ11-F1
#
_cell.length_a   1.000
_cell.length_b   1.000
_cell.length_c   1.000
_cell.angle_alpha   90.00
_cell.angle_beta   90.00
_cell.angle_gamma   90.00
#
_symmetry.space_group_name_H-M   'P 1'
#
loop_
_entity.id
_entity.type
_entity.pdbx_description
1 polymer ?
#
loop_
_entity_poly.entity_id
_entity_poly.type
_entity_poly.pdbx_seq_one_letter_code
_entity_poly.pdbx_strand_id
1 'polypeptide(L)'
;MTGKNMKRGSLSDLREMKQRGETQSSVNAEPAPELAKNFWDDAVLVNHTRTKEPVSMRVDSDVLEFFKSQGKGHLTRMNAVLRSYVEAHRSKTP
;
A
#
# COMPACT_ATOMS: atom_id res chain seq x y z
N MET A 1 1.12 4.80 14.30
CA MET A 1 0.25 3.89 15.07
C MET A 1 -0.47 2.89 14.17
N THR A 2 0.22 2.29 13.20
CA THR A 2 -0.05 0.91 12.74
C THR A 2 1.30 0.39 12.26
N GLY A 3 2.08 -0.18 13.18
CA GLY A 3 3.43 -0.66 12.91
C GLY A 3 3.82 -1.81 13.83
N LYS A 4 2.83 -2.56 14.32
CA LYS A 4 3.03 -3.59 15.36
C LYS A 4 2.64 -5.01 14.94
N ASN A 5 2.43 -5.29 13.64
CA ASN A 5 2.12 -6.63 13.14
C ASN A 5 3.12 -7.19 12.11
N MET A 6 4.14 -6.43 11.71
CA MET A 6 5.14 -6.93 10.76
C MET A 6 6.31 -7.55 11.52
N LYS A 7 6.30 -8.88 11.68
CA LYS A 7 7.39 -9.63 12.29
C LYS A 7 8.48 -9.86 11.23
N ARG A 8 9.72 -9.48 11.52
CA ARG A 8 10.88 -9.92 10.73
C ARG A 8 11.27 -11.31 11.21
N GLY A 9 11.28 -12.29 10.32
CA GLY A 9 11.81 -13.63 10.57
C GLY A 9 12.78 -13.99 9.47
N SER A 10 13.87 -14.70 9.81
CA SER A 10 14.76 -15.26 8.81
C SER A 10 14.08 -16.46 8.11
N LEU A 11 14.56 -16.82 6.92
CA LEU A 11 14.00 -17.95 6.17
C LEU A 11 14.17 -19.27 6.95
N SER A 12 15.27 -19.40 7.70
CA SER A 12 15.51 -20.50 8.64
C SER A 12 14.44 -20.54 9.75
N ASP A 13 14.18 -19.42 10.41
CA ASP A 13 13.20 -19.35 11.50
C ASP A 13 11.79 -19.73 11.01
N LEU A 14 11.40 -19.27 9.82
CA LEU A 14 10.11 -19.60 9.20
C LEU A 14 9.98 -21.09 8.88
N ARG A 15 11.07 -21.73 8.46
CA ARG A 15 11.10 -23.17 8.19
C ARG A 15 10.99 -23.98 9.47
N GLU A 16 11.67 -23.57 10.53
CA GLU A 16 11.55 -24.22 11.84
C GLU A 16 10.14 -24.06 12.43
N MET A 17 9.54 -22.87 12.34
CA MET A 17 8.15 -22.65 12.74
C MET A 17 7.19 -23.58 11.99
N LYS A 18 7.42 -23.79 10.69
CA LYS A 18 6.64 -24.74 9.89
C LYS A 18 6.83 -26.18 10.37
N GLN A 19 8.06 -26.58 10.69
CA GLN A 19 8.36 -27.92 11.22
C GLN A 19 7.76 -28.15 12.60
N ARG A 20 7.69 -27.12 13.45
CA ARG A 20 7.03 -27.14 14.76
C ARG A 20 5.50 -27.08 14.68
N GLY A 21 4.91 -27.00 13.48
CA GLY A 21 3.46 -26.90 13.29
C GLY A 21 2.86 -25.56 13.71
N GLU A 22 3.68 -24.53 13.94
CA GLU A 22 3.26 -23.19 14.38
C GLU A 22 2.73 -22.33 13.21
N THR A 23 2.93 -22.77 11.96
CA THR A 23 2.31 -22.17 10.78
C THR A 23 0.91 -22.73 10.59
N GLN A 24 -0.08 -22.00 11.07
CA GLN A 24 -1.48 -22.37 10.88
C GLN A 24 -1.91 -22.05 9.45
N SER A 25 -2.01 -23.07 8.60
CA SER A 25 -3.14 -23.12 7.67
C SER A 25 -4.24 -23.85 8.43
N SER A 26 -5.41 -23.24 8.64
CA SER A 26 -6.51 -24.00 9.25
C SER A 26 -6.76 -25.22 8.37
N VAL A 27 -6.55 -26.42 8.92
CA VAL A 27 -6.67 -27.69 8.20
C VAL A 27 -8.08 -27.87 7.62
N ASN A 28 -9.06 -27.16 8.20
CA ASN A 28 -10.46 -27.12 7.76
C ASN A 28 -10.83 -25.78 7.07
N ALA A 29 -9.90 -25.13 6.37
CA ALA A 29 -10.24 -23.97 5.56
C ALA A 29 -11.08 -24.41 4.36
N GLU A 30 -12.22 -23.76 4.14
CA GLU A 30 -12.91 -23.85 2.86
C GLU A 30 -11.96 -23.39 1.73
N PRO A 31 -12.00 -24.03 0.55
CA PRO A 31 -11.19 -23.61 -0.58
C PRO A 31 -11.52 -22.15 -0.94
N ALA A 32 -10.49 -21.36 -1.22
CA ALA A 32 -10.69 -19.99 -1.69
C ALA A 32 -11.46 -20.00 -3.02
N PRO A 33 -12.41 -19.06 -3.23
CA PRO A 33 -13.11 -18.96 -4.50
C PRO A 33 -12.13 -18.63 -5.63
N GLU A 34 -12.40 -19.16 -6.82
CA GLU A 34 -11.64 -18.81 -8.01
C GLU A 34 -11.83 -17.32 -8.35
N LEU A 35 -10.74 -16.63 -8.64
CA LEU A 35 -10.79 -15.25 -9.10
C LEU A 35 -11.29 -15.21 -10.55
N ALA A 36 -12.15 -14.25 -10.86
CA ALA A 36 -12.59 -14.02 -12.23
C ALA A 36 -11.40 -13.69 -13.15
N LYS A 37 -11.48 -14.06 -14.44
CA LYS A 37 -10.40 -13.84 -15.41
C LYS A 37 -9.97 -12.37 -15.52
N ASN A 38 -10.92 -11.45 -15.36
CA ASN A 38 -10.73 -10.00 -15.45
C ASN A 38 -10.38 -9.35 -14.11
N PHE A 39 -10.17 -10.12 -13.04
CA PHE A 39 -9.90 -9.57 -11.71
C PHE A 39 -8.67 -8.65 -11.69
N TRP A 40 -7.68 -8.91 -12.54
CA TRP A 40 -6.43 -8.14 -12.60
C TRP A 40 -6.39 -7.10 -13.72
N ASP A 41 -7.45 -6.93 -14.52
CA ASP A 41 -7.42 -6.05 -15.70
C ASP A 41 -7.12 -4.59 -15.32
N ASP A 42 -7.61 -4.14 -14.16
CA ASP A 42 -7.42 -2.78 -13.64
C ASP A 42 -6.36 -2.69 -12.52
N ALA A 43 -5.53 -3.73 -12.36
CA ALA A 43 -4.58 -3.78 -11.26
C ALA A 43 -3.44 -2.77 -11.45
N VAL A 44 -3.32 -1.82 -10.52
CA VAL A 44 -2.26 -0.81 -10.53
C VAL A 44 -1.08 -1.28 -9.68
N LEU A 45 0.13 -1.28 -10.27
CA LEU A 45 1.36 -1.58 -9.55
C LEU A 45 1.66 -0.48 -8.52
N VAL A 46 1.40 -0.75 -7.25
CA VAL A 46 1.76 0.17 -6.16
C VAL A 46 3.24 -0.01 -5.81
N ASN A 47 4.08 0.85 -6.40
CA ASN A 47 5.51 0.84 -6.12
C ASN A 47 5.80 1.50 -4.76
N HIS A 48 5.92 0.69 -3.71
CA HIS A 48 6.15 1.12 -2.33
C HIS A 48 7.58 1.63 -2.07
N THR A 49 8.48 1.54 -3.05
CA THR A 49 9.93 1.79 -2.92
C THR A 49 10.35 3.21 -3.34
N ARG A 50 9.43 4.12 -3.68
CA ARG A 50 9.84 5.50 -3.96
C ARG A 50 10.15 6.24 -2.66
N THR A 51 11.43 6.58 -2.48
CA THR A 51 11.89 7.52 -1.45
C THR A 51 11.13 8.82 -1.61
N LYS A 52 10.43 9.24 -0.56
CA LYS A 52 9.76 10.55 -0.53
C LYS A 52 10.80 11.60 -0.19
N GLU A 53 10.94 12.60 -1.04
CA GLU A 53 11.81 13.74 -0.75
C GLU A 53 11.05 14.74 0.13
N PRO A 54 11.60 15.16 1.28
CA PRO A 54 10.99 16.19 2.10
C PRO A 54 11.12 17.54 1.39
N VAL A 55 9.98 18.12 1.01
CA VAL A 55 9.92 19.45 0.38
C VAL A 55 9.07 20.39 1.23
N SER A 56 9.48 21.66 1.29
CA SER A 56 8.67 22.74 1.85
C SER A 56 7.93 23.42 0.71
N MET A 57 6.61 23.27 0.65
CA MET A 57 5.76 23.91 -0.36
C MET A 57 4.61 24.65 0.31
N ARG A 58 4.17 25.76 -0.31
CA ARG A 58 2.95 26.46 0.09
C ARG A 58 1.76 25.80 -0.59
N VAL A 59 0.68 25.64 0.15
CA VAL A 59 -0.60 25.08 -0.31
C VAL A 59 -1.69 25.97 0.29
N ASP A 60 -2.78 26.16 -0.45
CA ASP A 60 -3.92 26.94 0.04
C ASP A 60 -4.50 26.31 1.31
N SER A 61 -5.02 27.16 2.19
CA SER A 61 -5.47 26.75 3.53
C SER A 61 -6.64 25.79 3.49
N ASP A 62 -7.58 26.01 2.58
CA ASP A 62 -8.76 25.19 2.35
C ASP A 62 -8.40 23.78 1.83
N VAL A 63 -7.43 23.68 0.92
CA VAL A 63 -6.90 22.41 0.43
C VAL A 63 -6.27 21.62 1.57
N LEU A 64 -5.44 22.28 2.39
CA LEU A 64 -4.80 21.63 3.53
C LEU A 64 -5.83 21.16 4.57
N GLU A 65 -6.86 21.97 4.84
CA GLU A 65 -7.95 21.63 5.75
C GLU A 65 -8.77 20.44 5.25
N PHE A 66 -9.10 20.42 3.94
CA PHE A 66 -9.79 19.30 3.30
C PHE A 66 -9.06 17.97 3.52
N PHE A 67 -7.75 17.92 3.30
CA PHE A 67 -7.00 16.67 3.53
C PHE A 67 -6.87 16.34 5.02
N LYS A 68 -6.68 17.35 5.89
CA LYS A 68 -6.59 17.15 7.34
C LYS A 68 -7.87 16.56 7.93
N SER A 69 -9.05 16.98 7.45
CA SER A 69 -10.36 16.49 7.94
C SER A 69 -10.53 14.98 7.75
N GLN A 70 -9.85 14.39 6.77
CA GLN A 70 -9.85 12.93 6.52
C GLN A 70 -9.03 12.14 7.55
N GLY A 71 -8.34 12.84 8.47
CA GLY A 71 -7.60 12.25 9.58
C GLY A 71 -6.17 11.83 9.25
N LYS A 72 -5.71 10.80 9.95
CA LYS A 72 -4.32 10.33 9.87
C LYS A 72 -3.98 9.85 8.46
N GLY A 73 -2.84 10.29 7.93
CA GLY A 73 -2.40 9.96 6.58
C GLY A 73 -2.83 10.99 5.52
N HIS A 74 -3.33 12.17 5.93
CA HIS A 74 -3.66 13.27 5.02
C HIS A 74 -2.53 13.60 4.03
N LEU A 75 -1.27 13.66 4.48
CA LEU A 75 -0.11 13.87 3.58
C LEU A 75 0.06 12.75 2.56
N THR A 76 -0.19 11.50 2.94
CA THR A 76 -0.11 10.36 2.02
C THR A 76 -1.19 10.46 0.93
N ARG A 77 -2.42 10.84 1.32
CA ARG A 77 -3.52 11.05 0.36
C ARG A 77 -3.26 12.25 -0.56
N MET A 78 -2.80 13.37 0.01
CA MET A 78 -2.39 14.54 -0.77
C MET A 78 -1.32 14.19 -1.79
N ASN A 79 -0.29 13.43 -1.39
CA ASN A 79 0.75 12.95 -2.31
C ASN A 79 0.21 12.00 -3.39
N ALA A 80 -0.79 11.16 -3.08
CA ALA A 80 -1.43 10.30 -4.08
C ALA A 80 -2.16 11.10 -5.16
N VAL A 81 -2.84 12.18 -4.78
CA VAL A 81 -3.49 13.11 -5.73
C VAL A 81 -2.45 13.84 -6.59
N LEU A 82 -1.37 14.34 -5.99
CA LEU A 82 -0.29 14.94 -6.77
C LEU A 82 0.33 13.94 -7.76
N ARG A 83 0.43 12.67 -7.35
CA ARG A 83 0.95 11.60 -8.20
C ARG A 83 0.04 11.32 -9.39
N SER A 84 -1.27 11.17 -9.16
CA SER A 84 -2.22 10.91 -10.25
C SER A 84 -2.25 12.06 -11.24
N TYR A 85 -2.15 13.30 -10.77
CA TYR A 85 -2.02 14.48 -11.63
C TYR A 85 -0.77 14.38 -12.53
N VAL A 86 0.40 14.07 -11.96
CA VAL A 86 1.63 13.90 -12.73
C VAL A 86 1.52 12.78 -13.76
N GLU A 87 0.94 11.64 -13.40
CA GLU A 87 0.75 10.50 -14.31
C GLU A 87 -0.18 10.84 -15.48
N ALA A 88 -1.29 11.52 -15.21
CA ALA A 88 -2.23 11.97 -16.24
C ALA A 88 -1.62 12.97 -17.25
N HIS A 89 -0.58 13.71 -16.85
CA HIS A 89 0.08 14.70 -17.71
C HIS A 89 1.35 14.16 -18.39
N ARG A 90 1.92 13.05 -17.90
CA ARG A 90 3.08 12.41 -18.52
C ARG A 90 2.75 11.62 -19.78
N SER A 91 1.51 11.19 -19.96
CA SER A 91 1.04 10.48 -21.16
C SER A 91 0.75 11.39 -22.37
N LYS A 92 1.01 12.71 -22.26
CA LYS A 92 0.80 13.70 -23.34
C LYS A 92 2.07 14.25 -23.98
N THR A 93 3.25 13.70 -23.67
CA THR A 93 4.47 14.06 -24.40
C THR A 93 4.71 13.00 -25.49
N PRO A 94 4.72 13.35 -26.79
CA PRO A 94 5.08 12.43 -27.87
C PRO A 94 6.52 11.92 -27.75
#